data_AF-A0A1H4U088-F1
#
_entry.id   AF-A0A1H4U088-F1
#
_cell.length_a   1.000
_cell.length_b   1.000
_cell.length_c   1.000
_cell.angle_alpha   90.00
_cell.angle_beta   90.00
_cell.angle_gamma   90.00
#
_symmetry.space_group_name_H-M   'P 1'
#
loop_
_entity.id
_entity.type
_entity.pdbx_description
1 polymer ?
#
loop_
_entity_poly.entity_id
_entity_poly.type
_entity_poly.pdbx_seq_one_letter_code
_entity_poly.pdbx_strand_id
1 'polypeptide(L)'
;MASLKAGMVMKHNHQKVVILQTGLSSEGAEAVKIARLSTRRPAGSARSVEAKTWAGVYWIPLDQVSVVKAAGVVYAATGPGRVSKETLKEVLKEVGGTSG
;
A
#
# COMPACT_ATOMS: atom_id res chain seq x y z
N MET A 1 18.42 -7.55 6.42
CA MET A 1 17.00 -7.55 5.97
C MET A 1 16.82 -6.37 5.02
N ALA A 2 16.13 -6.56 3.89
CA ALA A 2 15.82 -5.43 3.01
C ALA A 2 14.86 -4.48 3.75
N SER A 3 15.31 -3.26 4.02
CA SER A 3 14.47 -2.27 4.71
C SER A 3 13.25 -1.95 3.86
N LEU A 4 12.06 -2.18 4.42
CA LEU A 4 10.79 -1.78 3.83
C LEU A 4 10.79 -0.26 3.62
N LYS A 5 10.24 0.21 2.50
CA LYS A 5 10.15 1.64 2.18
C LYS A 5 8.77 1.98 1.64
N ALA A 6 8.32 3.19 1.95
CA ALA A 6 7.08 3.71 1.38
C ALA A 6 7.11 3.70 -0.17
N GLY A 7 5.98 3.28 -0.74
CA GLY A 7 5.76 3.05 -2.15
C GLY A 7 6.13 1.64 -2.64
N MET A 8 6.81 0.81 -1.84
CA MET A 8 7.11 -0.57 -2.25
C MET A 8 5.84 -1.40 -2.38
N VAL A 9 5.77 -2.23 -3.43
CA VAL A 9 4.72 -3.22 -3.60
C VAL A 9 5.20 -4.56 -3.07
N MET A 10 4.48 -5.04 -2.06
CA MET A 10 4.75 -6.27 -1.34
C MET A 10 3.53 -7.19 -1.39
N LYS A 11 3.63 -8.33 -0.71
CA LYS A 11 2.54 -9.29 -0.54
C LYS A 11 2.24 -9.47 0.95
N HIS A 12 0.96 -9.46 1.30
CA HIS A 12 0.47 -9.73 2.64
C HIS A 12 -0.85 -10.52 2.51
N ASN A 13 -1.01 -11.62 3.23
CA ASN A 13 -2.21 -12.49 3.17
C ASN A 13 -2.68 -12.81 1.74
N HIS A 14 -1.76 -13.28 0.88
CA HIS A 14 -2.03 -13.59 -0.54
C HIS A 14 -2.46 -12.40 -1.42
N GLN A 15 -2.47 -11.18 -0.90
CA GLN A 15 -2.83 -9.97 -1.63
C GLN A 15 -1.60 -9.09 -1.89
N LYS A 16 -1.60 -8.38 -3.02
CA LYS A 16 -0.60 -7.35 -3.29
C LYS A 16 -0.95 -6.11 -2.50
N VAL A 17 0.04 -5.49 -1.87
CA VAL A 17 -0.14 -4.33 -1.01
C VAL A 17 0.96 -3.31 -1.26
N VAL A 18 0.65 -2.03 -1.11
CA VAL A 18 1.62 -0.94 -1.17
C VAL A 18 1.94 -0.51 0.26
N ILE A 19 3.22 -0.37 0.58
CA ILE A 19 3.65 0.22 1.85
C ILE A 19 3.42 1.73 1.78
N LEU A 20 2.59 2.25 2.68
CA LEU A 20 2.33 3.68 2.81
C LEU A 20 3.29 4.33 3.81
N GLN A 21 3.53 3.66 4.94
CA GLN A 21 4.35 4.19 6.02
C GLN A 21 5.11 3.08 6.72
N THR A 22 6.32 3.40 7.17
CA THR A 22 7.25 2.51 7.87
C THR A 22 7.67 3.13 9.21
N GLY A 23 8.39 2.37 10.04
CA GLY A 23 8.81 2.86 11.37
C GLY A 23 7.66 2.98 12.36
N LEU A 24 6.56 2.23 12.12
CA LEU A 24 5.50 2.07 13.09
C LEU A 24 5.85 0.93 14.03
N SER A 25 5.23 0.93 15.20
CA SER A 25 5.30 -0.17 16.16
C SER A 25 3.90 -0.62 16.51
N SER A 26 3.66 -1.92 16.54
CA SER A 26 2.39 -2.52 16.94
C SER A 26 2.66 -3.74 17.80
N GLU A 27 2.10 -3.75 19.01
CA GLU A 27 2.28 -4.84 19.99
C GLU A 27 3.76 -5.19 20.26
N GLY A 28 4.63 -4.18 20.37
CA GLY A 28 6.06 -4.37 20.61
C GLY A 28 6.89 -4.85 19.42
N ALA A 29 6.28 -5.01 18.24
CA ALA A 29 6.96 -5.41 17.01
C ALA A 29 6.96 -4.28 15.96
N GLU A 30 7.94 -4.32 15.04
CA GLU A 30 7.96 -3.42 13.88
C GLU A 30 6.71 -3.63 13.03
N ALA A 31 6.08 -2.53 12.66
CA ALA A 31 4.86 -2.49 11.88
C ALA A 31 4.99 -1.52 10.70
N VAL A 32 4.13 -1.74 9.72
CA VAL A 32 4.02 -0.92 8.51
C VAL A 32 2.55 -0.67 8.19
N LYS A 33 2.26 0.54 7.71
CA LYS A 33 0.95 0.88 7.16
C LYS A 33 0.94 0.47 5.71
N ILE A 34 -0.03 -0.35 5.33
CA ILE A 34 -0.19 -0.87 3.98
C ILE A 34 -1.56 -0.51 3.43
N ALA A 35 -1.67 -0.43 2.11
CA ALA A 35 -2.93 -0.39 1.40
C ALA A 35 -2.98 -1.51 0.39
N ARG A 36 -4.17 -2.08 0.15
CA ARG A 36 -4.32 -3.10 -0.89
C ARG A 36 -4.04 -2.52 -2.28
N LEU A 37 -3.42 -3.32 -3.14
CA LEU A 37 -3.25 -3.03 -4.56
C LEU A 37 -4.12 -3.99 -5.37
N SER A 38 -5.09 -3.44 -6.09
CA SER A 38 -6.02 -4.18 -6.94
C SER A 38 -5.67 -3.98 -8.42
N THR A 39 -5.82 -5.01 -9.23
CA THR A 39 -5.75 -4.90 -10.70
C THR A 39 -7.07 -4.43 -11.31
N ARG A 40 -8.14 -4.40 -10.50
CA ARG A 40 -9.47 -3.95 -10.92
C ARG A 40 -9.87 -2.74 -10.09
N ARG A 41 -10.51 -1.77 -10.73
CA ARG A 41 -11.14 -0.66 -10.02
C ARG A 41 -12.20 -1.24 -9.06
N PRO A 42 -12.18 -0.87 -7.77
CA PRO A 42 -13.22 -1.31 -6.86
C PRO A 42 -14.59 -0.83 -7.35
N ALA A 43 -15.61 -1.68 -7.25
CA ALA A 43 -16.96 -1.36 -7.69
C ALA A 43 -17.63 -0.36 -6.74
N GLY A 44 -18.49 0.51 -7.27
CA GLY A 44 -19.28 1.47 -6.49
C GLY A 44 -18.54 2.78 -6.17
N SER A 45 -18.92 3.42 -5.05
CA SER A 45 -18.41 4.73 -4.59
C SER A 45 -17.17 4.62 -3.69
N ALA A 46 -16.47 3.48 -3.68
CA ALA A 46 -15.27 3.30 -2.87
C ALA A 46 -14.17 4.26 -3.34
N ARG A 47 -13.63 5.05 -2.42
CA ARG A 47 -12.54 5.99 -2.73
C ARG A 47 -11.30 5.17 -3.09
N SER A 48 -10.75 5.42 -4.28
CA SER A 48 -9.57 4.71 -4.76
C SER A 48 -8.66 5.61 -5.56
N VAL A 49 -7.36 5.42 -5.41
CA VAL A 49 -6.35 6.11 -6.20
C VAL A 49 -5.89 5.22 -7.35
N GLU A 50 -5.77 5.80 -8.54
CA GLU A 50 -5.19 5.12 -9.70
C GLU A 50 -3.66 5.12 -9.59
N ALA A 51 -3.05 3.95 -9.73
CA ALA A 51 -1.62 3.73 -9.69
C ALA A 51 -1.14 3.22 -11.06
N LYS A 52 -0.64 4.13 -11.89
CA LYS A 52 0.00 3.77 -13.15
C LYS A 52 1.41 3.24 -12.89
N THR A 53 1.69 2.04 -13.37
CA THR A 53 2.98 1.38 -13.21
C THR A 53 3.45 0.80 -14.54
N TRP A 54 4.73 0.43 -14.65
CA TRP A 54 5.26 -0.22 -15.84
C TRP A 54 4.57 -1.57 -16.14
N ALA A 55 4.02 -2.22 -15.11
CA ALA A 55 3.30 -3.49 -15.23
C ALA A 55 1.79 -3.31 -15.52
N GLY A 56 1.31 -2.08 -15.70
CA GLY A 56 -0.09 -1.75 -15.98
C GLY A 56 -0.71 -0.80 -14.96
N VAL A 57 -2.02 -0.61 -15.08
CA VAL A 57 -2.83 0.23 -14.19
C VAL A 57 -3.34 -0.59 -13.02
N TYR A 58 -3.11 -0.09 -11.82
CA TYR A 58 -3.61 -0.66 -10.57
C TYR A 58 -4.47 0.37 -9.84
N TRP A 59 -5.24 -0.09 -8.86
CA TRP A 59 -6.14 0.71 -8.05
C TRP A 59 -5.86 0.45 -6.59
N ILE A 60 -5.73 1.52 -5.81
CA ILE A 60 -5.49 1.48 -4.36
C ILE A 60 -6.78 1.91 -3.66
N PRO A 61 -7.65 0.98 -3.24
CA PRO A 61 -8.81 1.31 -2.41
C PRO A 61 -8.35 1.87 -1.07
N LEU A 62 -8.85 3.05 -0.73
CA LEU A 62 -8.45 3.79 0.47
C LEU A 62 -9.18 3.32 1.73
N ASP A 63 -10.29 2.60 1.56
CA ASP A 63 -11.01 1.90 2.62
C ASP A 63 -10.27 0.65 3.14
N GLN A 64 -9.26 0.16 2.40
CA GLN A 64 -8.52 -1.07 2.74
C GLN A 64 -7.08 -0.75 3.15
N VAL A 65 -6.95 0.22 4.06
CA VAL A 65 -5.69 0.60 4.69
C VAL A 65 -5.60 -0.09 6.04
N SER A 66 -4.46 -0.69 6.34
CA SER A 66 -4.26 -1.40 7.61
C SER A 66 -2.82 -1.26 8.09
N VAL A 67 -2.65 -1.30 9.41
CA VAL A 67 -1.33 -1.42 10.04
C VAL A 67 -1.10 -2.89 10.34
N VAL A 68 0.01 -3.44 9.84
CA VAL A 68 0.35 -4.85 10.00
C VAL A 68 1.80 -5.00 10.46
N LYS A 69 2.11 -6.13 11.10
CA LYS A 69 3.49 -6.45 11.50
C LYS A 69 4.35 -6.59 10.25
N ALA A 70 5.52 -5.95 10.25
CA ALA A 70 6.46 -5.94 9.12
C ALA A 70 6.88 -7.37 8.72
N ALA A 71 6.99 -8.28 9.70
CA ALA A 71 7.30 -9.69 9.49
C ALA A 71 6.27 -10.44 8.62
N GLY A 72 5.01 -9.99 8.58
CA GLY A 72 3.96 -10.58 7.74
C GLY A 72 4.00 -10.08 6.28
N VAL A 73 4.82 -9.07 5.98
CA VAL A 73 4.92 -8.45 4.67
C VAL A 73 6.09 -9.06 3.92
N VAL A 74 5.80 -9.84 2.89
CA VAL A 74 6.80 -10.58 2.11
C VAL A 74 6.94 -10.03 0.70
N TYR A 75 8.04 -10.35 0.03
CA TYR A 75 8.31 -9.87 -1.32
C TYR A 75 7.22 -10.34 -2.31
N ALA A 76 6.69 -9.41 -3.10
CA ALA A 76 5.78 -9.76 -4.19
C ALA A 76 6.61 -10.16 -5.43
N ALA A 77 6.77 -11.46 -5.66
CA ALA A 77 7.52 -11.99 -6.81
C ALA A 77 7.00 -11.49 -8.17
N THR A 78 5.72 -11.11 -8.26
CA THR A 78 5.07 -10.61 -9.48
C THR A 78 4.33 -9.31 -9.20
N GLY A 79 4.82 -8.20 -9.74
CA GLY A 79 4.19 -6.89 -9.62
C GLY A 79 5.12 -5.75 -10.03
N PRO A 80 4.65 -4.50 -9.95
CA PRO A 80 5.43 -3.35 -10.39
C PRO A 80 6.65 -3.03 -9.51
N GLY A 81 6.81 -3.72 -8.37
CA GLY A 81 7.88 -3.52 -7.40
C GLY A 81 7.72 -2.23 -6.57
N ARG A 82 7.32 -1.13 -7.20
CA ARG A 82 7.04 0.16 -6.55
C ARG A 82 5.96 0.95 -7.29
N VAL A 83 5.16 1.73 -6.56
CA VAL A 83 4.31 2.78 -7.15
C VAL A 83 5.10 4.08 -7.35
N SER A 84 4.60 4.97 -8.21
CA SER A 84 5.21 6.29 -8.40
C SER A 84 5.15 7.12 -7.12
N LYS A 85 6.06 8.09 -6.99
CA LYS A 85 6.05 9.03 -5.85
C LYS A 85 4.77 9.87 -5.83
N GLU A 86 4.22 10.19 -6.99
CA GLU A 86 2.99 10.98 -7.14
C GLU A 86 1.79 10.20 -6.63
N THR A 87 1.61 8.95 -7.07
CA THR A 87 0.56 8.06 -6.56
C THR A 87 0.69 7.88 -5.04
N LEU A 88 1.90 7.67 -4.52
CA LEU A 88 2.11 7.55 -3.08
C LEU A 88 1.69 8.82 -2.33
N LYS A 89 2.05 10.01 -2.83
CA LYS A 89 1.64 11.29 -2.24
C LYS A 89 0.12 11.46 -2.26
N GLU A 90 -0.52 11.11 -3.37
CA GLU A 90 -1.98 11.19 -3.49
C GLU A 90 -2.69 10.28 -2.49
N VAL A 91 -2.26 9.01 -2.39
CA VAL A 91 -2.78 8.08 -1.38
C VAL A 91 -2.56 8.63 0.03
N LEU A 92 -1.36 9.14 0.35
CA LEU A 92 -1.07 9.69 1.66
C LEU A 92 -1.89 10.95 1.97
N LYS A 93 -2.17 11.80 0.96
CA LYS A 93 -3.04 12.96 1.11
C LYS A 93 -4.47 12.55 1.45
N GLU A 94 -5.01 11.56 0.74
CA GLU A 94 -6.38 11.10 0.97
C GLU A 94 -6.53 10.32 2.28
N VAL A 95 -5.52 9.53 2.65
CA VAL A 95 -5.52 8.72 3.89
C VAL A 95 -5.13 9.55 5.12
N GLY A 96 -4.30 10.58 4.94
CA GLY A 96 -3.88 11.52 5.99
C GLY A 96 -4.78 12.74 6.12
N GLY A 97 -5.62 13.03 5.11
CA GLY A 97 -6.60 14.11 5.10
C GLY A 97 -7.83 13.86 5.98
N THR A 98 -7.84 12.82 6.82
CA THR A 98 -8.82 12.67 7.90
C THR A 98 -8.28 13.32 9.17
N SER A 99 -8.11 14.64 9.14
CA SER A 99 -7.90 15.49 10.32
C SER A 99 -8.41 16.88 9.95
N GLY A 100 -9.66 17.16 10.32
CA GLY A 100 -10.38 18.40 10.03
C GLY A 100 -11.85 18.13 9.77
#